data_AF-A0A8S1WZR1-F1
#
_entry.id   AF-A0A8S1WZR1-F1
#
_cell.length_a   1.000
_cell.length_b   1.000
_cell.length_c   1.000
_cell.angle_alpha   90.00
_cell.angle_beta   90.00
_cell.angle_gamma   90.00
#
_symmetry.space_group_name_H-M   'P 1'
#
loop_
_entity.id
_entity.type
_entity.pdbx_description
1 polymer ?
#
loop_
_entity_poly.entity_id
_entity_poly.type
_entity_poly.pdbx_seq_one_letter_code
_entity_poly.pdbx_strand_id
1 'polypeptide(L)'
;MKTTMLMVLTLLVLGNSQQVDIHAKDVYFIVKGVVEGVQVDDHVEVKEIVSCLNDSEALIENIVKAITNLETQTFDGVKEGIKLIGVAIQQIPDAITACESGSEEMVALSKLLTSMLEQLRSPWTFSYKIGYNLIVNGLDIYKEISTAIKDWKSEIYEDFGKQIGFVLVQLLKETKNIEAVILDDEVVGIIFEGLLDGIVDASGIKAKDIKACLNVAGGIVIDFEKAVRLLEDGSVSSVIQALQSFVEGIAEFPKALETCQASSQEAVKLAEKIKDLIEALSNPSSFIYHIGKDLIINGKDIYQEIFAAVDDWKYGKWTDFGFQLGKAMEQIFVGLEKEKLYQL
;
A
#
# COMPACT_ATOMS: atom_id res chain seq x y z
N MET A 1 40.39 -33.38 60.95
CA MET A 1 40.68 -34.70 60.37
C MET A 1 39.36 -35.38 60.01
N LYS A 2 39.28 -35.92 58.78
CA LYS A 2 38.21 -36.74 58.16
C LYS A 2 37.05 -36.01 57.43
N THR A 3 37.31 -35.69 56.16
CA THR A 3 36.64 -36.21 54.93
C THR A 3 35.59 -37.32 55.17
N THR A 4 34.45 -37.45 54.47
CA THR A 4 34.28 -37.56 53.00
C THR A 4 32.76 -37.61 52.61
N MET A 5 32.40 -36.99 51.47
CA MET A 5 31.62 -37.52 50.33
C MET A 5 30.11 -37.84 50.40
N LEU A 6 29.32 -36.94 49.79
CA LEU A 6 28.36 -37.11 48.68
C LEU A 6 27.52 -38.41 48.55
N MET A 7 26.18 -38.29 48.60
CA MET A 7 25.29 -38.98 47.66
C MET A 7 23.94 -38.24 47.53
N VAL A 8 23.66 -37.76 46.32
CA VAL A 8 22.39 -37.23 45.82
C VAL A 8 21.51 -38.42 45.41
N LEU A 9 20.19 -38.41 45.71
CA LEU A 9 19.14 -38.84 44.78
C LEU A 9 17.72 -38.52 45.31
N THR A 10 17.14 -37.47 44.72
CA THR A 10 15.73 -37.26 44.33
C THR A 10 14.60 -38.09 44.95
N LEU A 11 13.63 -37.38 45.55
CA LEU A 11 12.22 -37.77 45.58
C LEU A 11 11.40 -36.65 44.94
N LEU A 12 10.63 -37.03 43.92
CA LEU A 12 9.81 -36.20 43.05
C LEU A 12 8.75 -35.41 43.85
N VAL A 13 8.71 -34.11 43.64
CA VAL A 13 7.48 -33.33 43.81
C VAL A 13 6.69 -33.50 42.51
N LEU A 14 5.60 -34.28 42.56
CA LEU A 14 4.55 -34.21 41.55
C LEU A 14 3.80 -32.90 41.73
N GLY A 15 4.34 -31.84 41.13
CA GLY A 15 3.63 -30.60 40.86
C GLY A 15 3.33 -30.56 39.37
N ASN A 16 2.23 -31.17 38.96
CA ASN A 16 1.65 -30.88 37.64
C ASN A 16 0.95 -29.52 37.76
N SER A 17 1.64 -28.45 37.38
CA SER A 17 1.02 -27.17 37.13
C SER A 17 1.55 -26.66 35.80
N GLN A 18 0.65 -26.54 34.82
CA GLN A 18 0.87 -25.77 33.61
C GLN A 18 1.41 -24.39 34.01
N GLN A 19 2.71 -24.20 33.90
CA GLN A 19 3.30 -22.89 33.85
C GLN A 19 3.08 -22.43 32.41
N VAL A 20 1.86 -21.96 32.13
CA VAL A 20 1.58 -21.21 30.90
C VAL A 20 2.56 -20.06 30.92
N ASP A 21 3.48 -20.06 29.97
CA ASP A 21 4.37 -18.92 29.75
C ASP A 21 3.48 -17.68 29.61
N ILE A 22 3.74 -16.68 30.44
CA ILE A 22 2.89 -15.49 30.57
C ILE A 22 2.75 -14.82 29.19
N HIS A 23 3.80 -14.89 28.36
CA HIS A 23 3.79 -14.42 26.97
C HIS A 23 2.85 -15.22 26.06
N ALA A 24 2.75 -16.54 26.22
CA ALA A 24 1.89 -17.37 25.39
C ALA A 24 0.40 -17.10 25.63
N LYS A 25 0.02 -16.75 26.88
CA LYS A 25 -1.34 -16.35 27.22
C LYS A 25 -1.70 -15.01 26.58
N ASP A 26 -0.79 -14.05 26.60
CA ASP A 26 -1.02 -12.72 26.04
C ASP A 26 -1.14 -12.79 24.52
N VAL A 27 -0.26 -13.55 23.85
CA VAL A 27 -0.34 -13.85 22.41
C VAL A 27 -1.69 -14.48 22.06
N TYR A 28 -2.17 -15.45 22.85
CA TYR A 28 -3.49 -16.03 22.64
C TYR A 28 -4.60 -14.98 22.66
N PHE A 29 -4.60 -14.06 23.62
CA PHE A 29 -5.62 -13.02 23.69
C PHE A 29 -5.53 -12.01 22.55
N ILE A 30 -4.32 -11.62 22.13
CA ILE A 30 -4.13 -10.73 20.98
C ILE A 30 -4.71 -11.39 19.73
N VAL A 31 -4.32 -12.63 19.44
CA VAL A 31 -4.79 -13.39 18.26
C VAL A 31 -6.30 -13.58 18.33
N LYS A 32 -6.83 -13.98 19.48
CA LYS A 32 -8.27 -14.11 19.70
C LYS A 32 -9.00 -12.80 19.38
N GLY A 33 -8.52 -11.70 19.94
CA GLY A 33 -9.09 -10.39 19.71
C GLY A 33 -9.07 -9.99 18.24
N VAL A 34 -7.97 -10.23 17.52
CA VAL A 34 -7.87 -9.96 16.09
C VAL A 34 -8.90 -10.78 15.31
N VAL A 35 -9.02 -12.08 15.58
CA VAL A 35 -10.00 -12.97 14.93
C VAL A 35 -11.43 -12.49 15.17
N GLU A 36 -11.79 -12.16 16.42
CA GLU A 36 -13.11 -11.62 16.77
C GLU A 36 -13.35 -10.24 16.11
N GLY A 37 -12.33 -9.39 16.10
CA GLY A 37 -12.38 -8.05 15.52
C GLY A 37 -12.57 -8.07 14.00
N VAL A 38 -12.01 -9.06 13.30
CA VAL A 38 -12.24 -9.21 11.86
C VAL A 38 -13.61 -9.80 11.49
N GLN A 39 -14.41 -10.17 12.50
CA GLN A 39 -15.80 -10.61 12.37
C GLN A 39 -15.97 -11.83 11.44
N VAL A 40 -15.00 -12.75 11.46
CA VAL A 40 -15.16 -14.06 10.80
C VAL A 40 -16.01 -14.99 11.66
N ASP A 41 -16.65 -15.98 11.04
CA ASP A 41 -17.55 -16.93 11.70
C ASP A 41 -16.85 -17.71 12.83
N ASP A 42 -17.61 -18.15 13.84
CA ASP A 42 -17.12 -18.74 15.11
C ASP A 42 -16.45 -20.14 14.96
N HIS A 43 -16.15 -20.54 13.72
CA HIS A 43 -15.59 -21.85 13.38
C HIS A 43 -14.06 -21.91 13.43
N VAL A 44 -13.39 -20.79 13.73
CA VAL A 44 -11.93 -20.73 13.82
C VAL A 44 -11.45 -21.02 15.25
N GLU A 45 -10.73 -22.13 15.42
CA GLU A 45 -10.09 -22.49 16.69
C GLU A 45 -8.80 -21.68 16.90
N VAL A 46 -8.88 -20.59 17.68
CA VAL A 46 -7.73 -19.71 17.98
C VAL A 46 -6.52 -20.46 18.55
N LYS A 47 -6.75 -21.53 19.32
CA LYS A 47 -5.66 -22.35 19.88
C LYS A 47 -4.84 -23.04 18.79
N GLU A 48 -5.48 -23.46 17.70
CA GLU A 48 -4.79 -24.07 16.57
C GLU A 48 -3.90 -23.03 15.86
N ILE A 49 -4.41 -21.81 15.66
CA ILE A 49 -3.60 -20.70 15.13
C ILE A 49 -2.37 -20.43 15.99
N VAL A 50 -2.57 -20.31 17.31
CA VAL A 50 -1.46 -20.04 18.25
C VAL A 50 -0.44 -21.17 18.26
N SER A 51 -0.87 -22.42 18.08
CA SER A 51 0.05 -23.56 17.96
C SER A 51 0.91 -23.53 16.70
N CYS A 52 0.49 -22.80 15.66
CA CYS A 52 1.26 -22.60 14.44
C CYS A 52 2.26 -21.43 14.54
N LEU A 53 2.14 -20.55 15.54
CA LEU A 53 3.03 -19.40 15.72
C LEU A 53 4.40 -19.87 16.27
N ASN A 54 5.39 -19.97 15.39
CA ASN A 54 6.74 -20.41 15.75
C ASN A 54 7.58 -19.34 16.50
N ASP A 55 7.29 -18.05 16.27
CA ASP A 55 8.01 -16.92 16.87
C ASP A 55 7.03 -15.90 17.46
N SER A 56 6.44 -16.25 18.60
CA SER A 56 5.51 -15.35 19.30
C SER A 56 6.19 -14.16 19.99
N GLU A 57 7.52 -14.20 20.17
CA GLU A 57 8.30 -13.11 20.74
C GLU A 57 8.39 -11.94 19.75
N ALA A 58 8.66 -12.22 18.48
CA ALA A 58 8.69 -11.21 17.43
C ALA A 58 7.33 -10.51 17.25
N LEU A 59 6.21 -11.23 17.44
CA LEU A 59 4.87 -10.63 17.41
C LEU A 59 4.74 -9.55 18.48
N ILE A 60 5.07 -9.89 19.72
CA ILE A 60 4.99 -8.98 20.86
C ILE A 60 5.97 -7.81 20.71
N GLU A 61 7.22 -8.09 20.29
CA GLU A 61 8.23 -7.04 20.09
C GLU A 61 7.78 -5.99 19.07
N ASN A 62 7.20 -6.43 17.95
CA ASN A 62 6.68 -5.51 16.94
C ASN A 62 5.50 -4.68 17.46
N ILE A 63 4.60 -5.26 18.28
CA ILE A 63 3.53 -4.47 18.91
C ILE A 63 4.10 -3.45 19.90
N VAL A 64 5.07 -3.83 20.73
CA VAL A 64 5.73 -2.89 21.66
C VAL A 64 6.37 -1.73 20.91
N LYS A 65 7.11 -2.02 19.83
CA LYS A 65 7.69 -0.98 18.97
C LYS A 65 6.60 -0.13 18.31
N ALA A 66 5.50 -0.74 17.87
CA ALA A 66 4.39 -0.02 17.26
C ALA A 66 3.77 0.99 18.23
N ILE A 67 3.43 0.54 19.45
CA ILE A 67 2.86 1.39 20.51
C ILE A 67 3.83 2.53 20.83
N THR A 68 5.12 2.22 21.02
CA THR A 68 6.15 3.23 21.30
C THR A 68 6.20 4.32 20.20
N ASN A 69 6.11 3.92 18.93
CA ASN A 69 6.12 4.85 17.80
C ASN A 69 4.82 5.68 17.71
N LEU A 70 3.65 5.06 17.92
CA LEU A 70 2.35 5.75 17.96
C LEU A 70 2.30 6.81 19.06
N GLU A 71 2.90 6.52 20.22
CA GLU A 71 2.95 7.44 21.36
C GLU A 71 3.80 8.69 21.13
N THR A 72 4.69 8.68 20.14
CA THR A 72 5.43 9.88 19.77
C THR A 72 4.51 10.99 19.25
N GLN A 73 3.32 10.62 18.73
CA GLN A 73 2.36 11.54 18.13
C GLN A 73 2.97 12.45 17.06
N THR A 74 4.02 11.96 16.39
CA THR A 74 4.62 12.58 15.21
C THR A 74 4.07 11.90 13.95
N PHE A 75 4.09 12.59 12.81
CA PHE A 75 3.67 11.99 11.55
C PHE A 75 4.44 10.69 11.26
N ASP A 76 5.77 10.73 11.34
CA ASP A 76 6.63 9.57 11.06
C ASP A 76 6.44 8.45 12.07
N GLY A 77 6.34 8.78 13.37
CA GLY A 77 6.12 7.77 14.40
C GLY A 77 4.73 7.12 14.29
N VAL A 78 3.68 7.88 13.97
CA VAL A 78 2.36 7.27 13.74
C VAL A 78 2.37 6.39 12.50
N LYS A 79 2.99 6.85 11.40
CA LYS A 79 3.15 6.05 10.17
C LYS A 79 3.89 4.73 10.44
N GLU A 80 5.05 4.80 11.09
CA GLU A 80 5.84 3.59 11.42
C GLU A 80 5.12 2.70 12.43
N GLY A 81 4.40 3.29 13.39
CA GLY A 81 3.61 2.54 14.35
C GLY A 81 2.50 1.72 13.71
N ILE A 82 1.74 2.30 12.77
CA ILE A 82 0.72 1.59 11.99
C ILE A 82 1.33 0.48 11.14
N LYS A 83 2.47 0.74 10.49
CA LYS A 83 3.20 -0.28 9.73
C LYS A 83 3.64 -1.45 10.60
N LEU A 84 4.17 -1.18 11.80
CA LEU A 84 4.59 -2.22 12.74
C LEU A 84 3.42 -3.05 13.29
N ILE A 85 2.24 -2.46 13.47
CA ILE A 85 1.01 -3.24 13.72
C ILE A 85 0.77 -4.21 12.56
N GLY A 86 0.83 -3.72 11.32
CA GLY A 86 0.69 -4.57 10.13
C GLY A 86 1.70 -5.73 10.11
N VAL A 87 2.98 -5.45 10.39
CA VAL A 87 4.04 -6.46 10.48
C VAL A 87 3.79 -7.49 11.59
N ALA A 88 3.33 -7.05 12.77
CA ALA A 88 3.03 -7.96 13.87
C ALA A 88 1.86 -8.90 13.52
N ILE A 89 0.78 -8.34 12.97
CA ILE A 89 -0.41 -9.13 12.63
C ILE A 89 -0.16 -10.05 11.42
N GLN A 90 0.74 -9.70 10.49
CA GLN A 90 1.15 -10.55 9.36
C GLN A 90 1.72 -11.91 9.80
N GLN A 91 2.27 -12.00 11.02
CA GLN A 91 2.76 -13.28 11.53
C GLN A 91 1.65 -14.32 11.70
N ILE A 92 0.39 -13.90 11.86
CA ILE A 92 -0.77 -14.79 11.96
C ILE A 92 -1.02 -15.53 10.63
N PRO A 93 -1.29 -14.87 9.50
CA PRO A 93 -1.47 -15.55 8.22
C PRO A 93 -0.20 -16.29 7.77
N ASP A 94 1.00 -15.78 8.06
CA ASP A 94 2.25 -16.46 7.74
C ASP A 94 2.37 -17.79 8.49
N ALA A 95 2.08 -17.79 9.79
CA ALA A 95 2.07 -18.99 10.61
C ALA A 95 1.04 -20.02 10.13
N ILE A 96 -0.19 -19.59 9.83
CA ILE A 96 -1.21 -20.49 9.26
C ILE A 96 -0.72 -21.10 7.94
N THR A 97 -0.13 -20.29 7.05
CA THR A 97 0.34 -20.75 5.73
C THR A 97 1.46 -21.78 5.84
N ALA A 98 2.33 -21.62 6.84
CA ALA A 98 3.40 -22.57 7.13
C ALA A 98 2.93 -23.80 7.93
N CYS A 99 1.67 -23.82 8.39
CA CYS A 99 1.16 -24.87 9.28
C CYS A 99 0.56 -26.03 8.49
N GLU A 100 1.19 -27.21 8.57
CA GLU A 100 0.71 -28.43 7.90
C GLU A 100 -0.67 -28.90 8.40
N SER A 101 -1.08 -28.48 9.60
CA SER A 101 -2.34 -28.86 10.25
C SER A 101 -3.46 -27.81 10.10
N GLY A 102 -3.31 -26.80 9.23
CA GLY A 102 -4.30 -25.75 9.07
C GLY A 102 -5.65 -26.26 8.53
N SER A 103 -6.75 -25.94 9.21
CA SER A 103 -8.10 -26.22 8.72
C SER A 103 -8.44 -25.35 7.48
N GLU A 104 -9.49 -25.71 6.75
CA GLU A 104 -9.95 -24.91 5.59
C GLU A 104 -10.36 -23.49 6.00
N GLU A 105 -10.97 -23.35 7.19
CA GLU A 105 -11.36 -22.09 7.80
C GLU A 105 -10.15 -21.23 8.17
N MET A 106 -9.09 -21.84 8.72
CA MET A 106 -7.82 -21.14 9.00
C MET A 106 -7.20 -20.61 7.71
N VAL A 107 -7.18 -21.41 6.64
CA VAL A 107 -6.65 -20.98 5.33
C VAL A 107 -7.48 -19.83 4.76
N ALA A 108 -8.80 -19.87 4.90
CA ALA A 108 -9.68 -18.77 4.48
C ALA A 108 -9.40 -17.49 5.28
N LEU A 109 -9.25 -17.60 6.61
CA LEU A 109 -8.86 -16.49 7.48
C LEU A 109 -7.50 -15.92 7.09
N SER A 110 -6.51 -16.78 6.82
CA SER A 110 -5.16 -16.34 6.42
C SER A 110 -5.20 -15.48 5.15
N LYS A 111 -5.95 -15.91 4.13
CA LYS A 111 -6.15 -15.15 2.90
C LYS A 111 -6.85 -13.82 3.16
N LEU A 112 -7.87 -13.81 4.02
CA LEU A 112 -8.60 -12.61 4.39
C LEU A 112 -7.69 -11.60 5.11
N LEU A 113 -6.94 -12.05 6.12
CA LEU A 113 -6.00 -11.22 6.87
C LEU A 113 -4.93 -10.65 5.96
N THR A 114 -4.35 -11.46 5.06
CA THR A 114 -3.37 -10.99 4.08
C THR A 114 -3.94 -9.85 3.23
N SER A 115 -5.18 -9.98 2.75
CA SER A 115 -5.84 -8.91 1.98
C SER A 115 -6.10 -7.64 2.80
N MET A 116 -6.43 -7.77 4.08
CA MET A 116 -6.63 -6.61 4.96
C MET A 116 -5.33 -5.88 5.30
N LEU A 117 -4.25 -6.64 5.54
CA LEU A 117 -2.97 -6.09 6.01
C LEU A 117 -2.25 -5.26 4.97
N GLU A 118 -2.48 -5.51 3.68
CA GLU A 118 -1.97 -4.65 2.62
C GLU A 118 -2.40 -3.18 2.80
N GLN A 119 -3.57 -2.93 3.40
CA GLN A 119 -4.05 -1.57 3.66
C GLN A 119 -3.24 -0.81 4.71
N LEU A 120 -2.52 -1.52 5.58
CA LEU A 120 -1.63 -0.90 6.58
C LEU A 120 -0.19 -0.77 6.08
N ARG A 121 0.25 -1.72 5.24
CA ARG A 121 1.62 -1.74 4.69
C ARG A 121 1.80 -0.68 3.61
N SER A 122 0.79 -0.54 2.77
CA SER A 122 0.74 0.42 1.67
C SER A 122 -0.67 1.03 1.65
N PRO A 123 -0.97 2.00 2.52
CA PRO A 123 -2.24 2.69 2.44
C PRO A 123 -2.30 3.57 1.18
N TRP A 124 -3.46 3.58 0.50
CA TRP A 124 -3.80 4.52 -0.58
C TRP A 124 -3.62 5.97 -0.15
N THR A 125 -4.04 6.28 1.07
CA THR A 125 -3.97 7.62 1.64
C THR A 125 -3.58 7.52 3.10
N PHE A 126 -2.72 8.42 3.56
CA PHE A 126 -2.35 8.52 4.97
C PHE A 126 -2.27 9.98 5.37
N SER A 127 -3.05 10.37 6.37
CA SER A 127 -3.01 11.71 6.96
C SER A 127 -3.16 11.62 8.47
N TYR A 128 -2.42 12.46 9.17
CA TYR A 128 -2.44 12.47 10.62
C TYR A 128 -2.45 13.89 11.17
N LYS A 129 -3.42 14.17 12.04
CA LYS A 129 -3.45 15.36 12.88
C LYS A 129 -3.67 14.96 14.32
N ILE A 130 -2.65 15.19 15.13
CA ILE A 130 -2.64 14.94 16.57
C ILE A 130 -3.94 15.41 17.27
N GLY A 131 -4.63 14.50 17.95
CA GLY A 131 -5.84 14.80 18.70
C GLY A 131 -7.11 15.00 17.87
N TYR A 132 -7.04 14.86 16.53
CA TYR A 132 -8.19 15.06 15.64
C TYR A 132 -8.46 13.83 14.78
N ASN A 133 -7.52 13.46 13.91
CA ASN A 133 -7.75 12.40 12.93
C ASN A 133 -6.46 11.62 12.60
N LEU A 134 -6.67 10.36 12.25
CA LEU A 134 -5.68 9.46 11.67
C LEU A 134 -6.41 8.77 10.53
N ILE A 135 -6.28 9.35 9.34
CA ILE A 135 -6.98 8.90 8.16
C ILE A 135 -6.06 7.93 7.41
N VAL A 136 -6.54 6.72 7.21
CA VAL A 136 -5.90 5.69 6.41
C VAL A 136 -6.92 5.23 5.37
N ASN A 137 -6.58 5.34 4.08
CA ASN A 137 -7.48 5.05 2.96
C ASN A 137 -8.85 5.76 3.08
N GLY A 138 -8.85 7.05 3.43
CA GLY A 138 -10.08 7.83 3.59
C GLY A 138 -10.87 7.55 4.87
N LEU A 139 -10.53 6.49 5.61
CA LEU A 139 -11.15 6.14 6.88
C LEU A 139 -10.38 6.75 8.05
N ASP A 140 -11.06 7.51 8.91
CA ASP A 140 -10.49 7.95 10.18
C ASP A 140 -10.53 6.82 11.21
N ILE A 141 -9.35 6.31 11.58
CA ILE A 141 -9.15 5.22 12.54
C ILE A 141 -8.57 5.73 13.88
N TYR A 142 -8.56 7.04 14.11
CA TYR A 142 -7.92 7.64 15.29
C TYR A 142 -8.46 7.09 16.61
N LYS A 143 -9.78 6.90 16.69
CA LYS A 143 -10.46 6.44 17.90
C LYS A 143 -10.10 5.00 18.25
N GLU A 144 -10.11 4.13 17.27
CA GLU A 144 -9.81 2.70 17.37
C GLU A 144 -8.35 2.51 17.80
N ILE A 145 -7.41 3.20 17.13
CA ILE A 145 -5.98 3.14 17.47
C ILE A 145 -5.71 3.72 18.86
N SER A 146 -6.35 4.83 19.22
CA SER A 146 -6.22 5.40 20.58
C SER A 146 -6.77 4.46 21.65
N THR A 147 -7.86 3.75 21.35
CA THR A 147 -8.45 2.75 22.24
C THR A 147 -7.54 1.54 22.37
N ALA A 148 -6.99 1.03 21.25
CA ALA A 148 -6.01 -0.05 21.25
C ALA A 148 -4.79 0.27 22.13
N ILE A 149 -4.21 1.47 22.00
CA ILE A 149 -3.09 1.91 22.85
C ILE A 149 -3.46 1.88 24.34
N LYS A 150 -4.68 2.32 24.68
CA LYS A 150 -5.18 2.30 26.06
C LYS A 150 -5.36 0.87 26.58
N ASP A 151 -5.94 -0.01 25.75
CA ASP A 151 -6.19 -1.41 26.10
C ASP A 151 -4.87 -2.16 26.29
N TRP A 152 -3.91 -1.95 25.40
CA TRP A 152 -2.54 -2.48 25.52
C TRP A 152 -1.89 -2.07 26.85
N LYS A 153 -1.91 -0.78 27.19
CA LYS A 153 -1.35 -0.26 28.46
C LYS A 153 -2.07 -0.77 29.70
N SER A 154 -3.32 -1.20 29.55
CA SER A 154 -4.13 -1.75 30.63
C SER A 154 -4.03 -3.28 30.70
N GLU A 155 -3.16 -3.90 29.88
CA GLU A 155 -3.00 -5.35 29.73
C GLU A 155 -4.30 -6.06 29.30
N ILE A 156 -5.19 -5.35 28.59
CA ILE A 156 -6.44 -5.88 28.03
C ILE A 156 -6.19 -6.29 26.59
N TYR A 157 -5.35 -7.31 26.41
CA TYR A 157 -4.82 -7.69 25.10
C TYR A 157 -5.86 -8.21 24.11
N GLU A 158 -6.94 -8.81 24.60
CA GLU A 158 -8.06 -9.24 23.75
C GLU A 158 -8.77 -8.04 23.13
N ASP A 159 -9.04 -6.99 23.90
CA ASP A 159 -9.71 -5.80 23.38
C ASP A 159 -8.77 -4.99 22.50
N PHE A 160 -7.45 -4.94 22.81
CA PHE A 160 -6.44 -4.45 21.87
C PHE A 160 -6.56 -5.17 20.52
N GLY A 161 -6.56 -6.51 20.51
CA GLY A 161 -6.70 -7.30 19.29
C GLY A 161 -8.00 -7.00 18.54
N LYS A 162 -9.13 -6.83 19.26
CA LYS A 162 -10.43 -6.48 18.66
C LYS A 162 -10.40 -5.14 17.94
N GLN A 163 -9.78 -4.12 18.55
CA GLN A 163 -9.63 -2.81 17.90
C GLN A 163 -8.84 -2.93 16.60
N ILE A 164 -7.74 -3.69 16.60
CA ILE A 164 -6.94 -3.91 15.40
C ILE A 164 -7.73 -4.67 14.33
N GLY A 165 -8.43 -5.75 14.69
CA GLY A 165 -9.28 -6.49 13.76
C GLY A 165 -10.40 -5.63 13.15
N PHE A 166 -11.01 -4.77 13.95
CA PHE A 166 -12.05 -3.84 13.48
C PHE A 166 -11.51 -2.83 12.48
N VAL A 167 -10.33 -2.24 12.75
CA VAL A 167 -9.62 -1.35 11.82
C VAL A 167 -9.35 -2.06 10.49
N LEU A 168 -8.83 -3.29 10.53
CA LEU A 168 -8.54 -4.09 9.33
C LEU A 168 -9.78 -4.30 8.45
N VAL A 169 -10.93 -4.62 9.06
CA VAL A 169 -12.20 -4.77 8.33
C VAL A 169 -12.68 -3.47 7.73
N GLN A 170 -12.64 -2.37 8.49
CA GLN A 170 -13.11 -1.08 8.00
C GLN A 170 -12.22 -0.57 6.86
N LEU A 171 -10.89 -0.72 6.97
CA LEU A 171 -9.96 -0.32 5.92
C LEU A 171 -10.15 -1.14 4.65
N LEU A 172 -10.37 -2.45 4.75
CA LEU A 172 -10.65 -3.27 3.58
C LEU A 172 -11.97 -2.87 2.91
N LYS A 173 -13.01 -2.57 3.71
CA LYS A 173 -14.30 -2.09 3.18
C LYS A 173 -14.13 -0.74 2.47
N GLU A 174 -13.45 0.20 3.09
CA GLU A 174 -13.24 1.53 2.51
C GLU A 174 -12.36 1.47 1.25
N THR A 175 -11.35 0.60 1.25
CA THR A 175 -10.54 0.35 0.05
C THR A 175 -11.38 -0.17 -1.11
N LYS A 176 -12.27 -1.13 -0.85
CA LYS A 176 -13.19 -1.61 -1.89
C LYS A 176 -14.15 -0.52 -2.39
N ASN A 177 -14.53 0.41 -1.52
CA ASN A 177 -15.33 1.57 -1.93
C ASN A 177 -14.49 2.51 -2.81
N ILE A 178 -13.24 2.78 -2.45
CA ILE A 178 -12.30 3.58 -3.25
C ILE A 178 -12.06 2.93 -4.60
N GLU A 179 -11.78 1.62 -4.64
CA GLU A 179 -11.64 0.84 -5.87
C GLU A 179 -12.90 0.95 -6.75
N ALA A 180 -14.09 0.88 -6.15
CA ALA A 180 -15.35 1.04 -6.88
C ALA A 180 -15.53 2.45 -7.46
N VAL A 181 -15.09 3.50 -6.76
CA VAL A 181 -15.08 4.89 -7.28
C VAL A 181 -14.04 5.05 -8.39
N ILE A 182 -12.90 4.39 -8.27
CA ILE A 182 -11.79 4.48 -9.21
C ILE A 182 -12.06 3.74 -10.52
N LEU A 183 -12.84 2.66 -10.46
CA LEU A 183 -13.35 1.95 -11.63
C LEU A 183 -14.54 2.66 -12.30
N ASP A 184 -14.91 3.85 -11.82
CA ASP A 184 -15.93 4.68 -12.47
C ASP A 184 -15.37 5.32 -13.76
N ASP A 185 -16.02 5.04 -14.89
CA ASP A 185 -15.71 5.62 -16.20
C ASP A 185 -15.68 7.16 -16.19
N GLU A 186 -16.35 7.81 -15.23
CA GLU A 186 -16.30 9.26 -15.03
C GLU A 186 -14.92 9.71 -14.51
N VAL A 187 -14.35 9.02 -13.52
CA VAL A 187 -13.01 9.34 -12.96
C VAL A 187 -11.94 9.20 -14.02
N VAL A 188 -12.00 8.12 -14.81
CA VAL A 188 -11.13 7.92 -15.97
C VAL A 188 -11.17 9.14 -16.89
N GLY A 189 -12.36 9.60 -17.25
CA GLY A 189 -12.55 10.78 -18.10
C GLY A 189 -11.94 12.06 -17.51
N ILE A 190 -12.09 12.27 -16.20
CA ILE A 190 -11.56 13.44 -15.48
C ILE A 190 -10.03 13.42 -15.45
N ILE A 191 -9.42 12.27 -15.17
CA ILE A 191 -7.95 12.11 -15.21
C ILE A 191 -7.44 12.43 -16.60
N PHE A 192 -8.09 11.94 -17.65
CA PHE A 192 -7.69 12.21 -19.02
C PHE A 192 -7.88 13.66 -19.45
N GLU A 193 -8.91 14.34 -18.96
CA GLU A 193 -9.07 15.78 -19.18
C GLU A 193 -7.89 16.54 -18.60
N GLY A 194 -7.52 16.27 -17.35
CA GLY A 194 -6.32 16.84 -16.75
C GLY A 194 -5.04 16.50 -17.52
N LEU A 195 -4.87 15.24 -17.91
CA LEU A 195 -3.69 14.78 -18.66
C LEU A 195 -3.51 15.52 -19.98
N LEU A 196 -4.58 15.70 -20.74
CA LEU A 196 -4.55 16.50 -21.96
C LEU A 196 -4.24 17.98 -21.66
N ASP A 197 -4.81 18.55 -20.60
CA ASP A 197 -4.53 19.94 -20.21
C ASP A 197 -3.07 20.18 -19.78
N GLY A 198 -2.40 19.15 -19.26
CA GLY A 198 -0.98 19.18 -18.91
C GLY A 198 -0.03 19.11 -20.12
N ILE A 199 -0.50 18.65 -21.27
CA ILE A 199 0.28 18.49 -22.51
C ILE A 199 0.00 19.69 -23.43
N VAL A 200 1.04 20.44 -23.78
CA VAL A 200 0.88 21.70 -24.54
C VAL A 200 0.24 21.45 -25.91
N ASP A 201 0.69 20.40 -26.60
CA ASP A 201 0.21 20.05 -27.94
C ASP A 201 -1.17 19.36 -27.96
N ALA A 202 -1.77 19.12 -26.80
CA ALA A 202 -3.06 18.42 -26.70
C ALA A 202 -4.28 19.37 -26.66
N SER A 203 -4.08 20.69 -26.69
CA SER A 203 -5.15 21.70 -26.51
C SER A 203 -6.37 21.57 -27.47
N GLY A 204 -6.18 20.96 -28.64
CA GLY A 204 -7.23 20.69 -29.62
C GLY A 204 -8.05 19.42 -29.37
N ILE A 205 -7.63 18.58 -28.42
CA ILE A 205 -8.22 17.26 -28.15
C ILE A 205 -9.06 17.38 -26.88
N LYS A 206 -10.32 16.95 -26.93
CA LYS A 206 -11.18 16.89 -25.74
C LYS A 206 -11.30 15.46 -25.25
N ALA A 207 -11.13 15.24 -23.96
CA ALA A 207 -11.23 13.92 -23.32
C ALA A 207 -12.54 13.20 -23.68
N LYS A 208 -13.66 13.93 -23.72
CA LYS A 208 -14.97 13.38 -24.12
C LYS A 208 -14.99 12.79 -25.53
N ASP A 209 -14.18 13.32 -26.45
CA ASP A 209 -14.17 12.89 -27.85
C ASP A 209 -13.35 11.60 -28.04
N ILE A 210 -12.45 11.29 -27.10
CA ILE A 210 -11.64 10.06 -27.10
C ILE A 210 -12.17 9.00 -26.13
N LYS A 211 -13.02 9.38 -25.17
CA LYS A 211 -13.54 8.49 -24.11
C LYS A 211 -14.11 7.19 -24.65
N ALA A 212 -14.89 7.23 -25.74
CA ALA A 212 -15.50 6.05 -26.33
C ALA A 212 -14.51 5.09 -27.04
N CYS A 213 -13.31 5.56 -27.39
CA CYS A 213 -12.27 4.72 -28.01
C CYS A 213 -11.26 4.16 -27.03
N LEU A 214 -11.23 4.69 -25.80
CA LEU A 214 -10.43 4.12 -24.75
C LEU A 214 -11.12 2.84 -24.29
N ASN A 215 -10.54 1.69 -24.65
CA ASN A 215 -11.00 0.40 -24.14
C ASN A 215 -10.49 0.22 -22.70
N VAL A 216 -11.00 1.06 -21.81
CA VAL A 216 -10.60 1.09 -20.42
C VAL A 216 -11.37 0.00 -19.70
N ALA A 217 -10.86 -1.23 -19.69
CA ALA A 217 -11.45 -2.31 -18.91
C ALA A 217 -11.24 -2.10 -17.38
N GLY A 218 -11.30 -0.86 -16.88
CA GLY A 218 -10.92 -0.46 -15.53
C GLY A 218 -9.41 -0.49 -15.24
N GLY A 219 -8.59 -1.07 -16.14
CA GLY A 219 -7.16 -1.33 -15.91
C GLY A 219 -6.31 -0.08 -15.69
N ILE A 220 -6.56 1.02 -16.41
CA ILE A 220 -5.67 2.19 -16.36
C ILE A 220 -5.54 2.80 -14.96
N VAL A 221 -6.65 2.88 -14.23
CA VAL A 221 -6.67 3.52 -12.91
C VAL A 221 -6.03 2.59 -11.89
N ILE A 222 -6.11 1.27 -12.09
CA ILE A 222 -5.34 0.27 -11.34
C ILE A 222 -3.83 0.43 -11.60
N ASP A 223 -3.44 0.64 -12.85
CA ASP A 223 -2.03 0.83 -13.21
C ASP A 223 -1.47 2.14 -12.64
N PHE A 224 -2.26 3.22 -12.64
CA PHE A 224 -1.92 4.48 -11.97
C PHE A 224 -1.83 4.33 -10.44
N GLU A 225 -2.77 3.62 -9.81
CA GLU A 225 -2.71 3.30 -8.38
C GLU A 225 -1.42 2.57 -8.04
N LYS A 226 -1.12 1.52 -8.80
CA LYS A 226 0.10 0.71 -8.64
C LYS A 226 1.34 1.59 -8.77
N ALA A 227 1.39 2.46 -9.78
CA ALA A 227 2.49 3.40 -9.97
C ALA A 227 2.65 4.36 -8.78
N VAL A 228 1.55 4.92 -8.26
CA VAL A 228 1.58 5.81 -7.09
C VAL A 228 2.16 5.10 -5.87
N ARG A 229 1.70 3.88 -5.55
CA ARG A 229 2.23 3.08 -4.43
C ARG A 229 3.73 2.82 -4.54
N LEU A 230 4.17 2.48 -5.74
CA LEU A 230 5.57 2.20 -6.03
C LEU A 230 6.43 3.46 -5.89
N LEU A 231 5.91 4.65 -6.22
CA LEU A 231 6.59 5.93 -5.99
C LEU A 231 6.67 6.28 -4.51
N GLU A 232 5.66 5.92 -3.71
CA GLU A 232 5.66 6.15 -2.26
C GLU A 232 6.66 5.28 -1.49
N ASP A 233 6.88 4.04 -1.93
CA ASP A 233 7.97 3.20 -1.41
C ASP A 233 9.33 3.90 -1.59
N GLY A 234 9.49 4.60 -2.71
CA GLY A 234 10.61 5.49 -2.95
C GLY A 234 11.95 4.79 -3.13
N SER A 235 12.01 3.45 -3.13
CA SER A 235 13.21 2.73 -3.53
C SER A 235 13.43 2.84 -5.03
N VAL A 236 14.70 2.76 -5.47
CA VAL A 236 15.04 2.84 -6.90
C VAL A 236 14.30 1.78 -7.71
N SER A 237 14.18 0.55 -7.18
CA SER A 237 13.47 -0.54 -7.86
C SER A 237 11.98 -0.25 -7.98
N SER A 238 11.35 0.28 -6.93
CA SER A 238 9.93 0.64 -6.97
C SER A 238 9.68 1.81 -7.92
N VAL A 239 10.53 2.84 -7.95
CA VAL A 239 10.41 3.93 -8.93
C VAL A 239 10.48 3.41 -10.38
N ILE A 240 11.38 2.46 -10.68
CA ILE A 240 11.44 1.84 -12.01
C ILE A 240 10.14 1.09 -12.32
N GLN A 241 9.63 0.30 -11.38
CA GLN A 241 8.36 -0.42 -11.56
C GLN A 241 7.17 0.56 -11.70
N ALA A 242 7.22 1.71 -11.03
CA ALA A 242 6.19 2.74 -11.15
C ALA A 242 6.13 3.32 -12.56
N LEU A 243 7.29 3.58 -13.17
CA LEU A 243 7.36 4.03 -14.56
C LEU A 243 6.81 2.98 -15.53
N GLN A 244 7.07 1.70 -15.27
CA GLN A 244 6.49 0.60 -16.05
C GLN A 244 4.97 0.56 -15.92
N SER A 245 4.42 0.71 -14.71
CA SER A 245 2.96 0.76 -14.53
C SER A 245 2.34 2.02 -15.11
N PHE A 246 3.05 3.15 -15.13
CA PHE A 246 2.60 4.30 -15.90
C PHE A 246 2.53 4.01 -17.40
N VAL A 247 3.54 3.33 -17.97
CA VAL A 247 3.52 2.88 -19.37
C VAL A 247 2.34 1.94 -19.65
N GLU A 248 2.10 0.96 -18.77
CA GLU A 248 0.95 0.04 -18.85
C GLU A 248 -0.36 0.83 -18.93
N GLY A 249 -0.52 1.84 -18.05
CA GLY A 249 -1.71 2.69 -18.03
C GLY A 249 -1.94 3.48 -19.32
N ILE A 250 -0.89 4.05 -19.93
CA ILE A 250 -1.05 4.89 -21.13
C ILE A 250 -0.97 4.12 -22.46
N ALA A 251 -0.74 2.81 -22.45
CA ALA A 251 -0.41 2.02 -23.64
C ALA A 251 -1.49 2.04 -24.75
N GLU A 252 -2.77 2.06 -24.38
CA GLU A 252 -3.88 2.10 -25.35
C GLU A 252 -4.17 3.51 -25.88
N PHE A 253 -3.57 4.55 -25.28
CA PHE A 253 -3.90 5.93 -25.59
C PHE A 253 -3.55 6.37 -27.02
N PRO A 254 -2.38 6.00 -27.60
CA PRO A 254 -2.09 6.31 -28.99
C PRO A 254 -3.14 5.77 -29.96
N LYS A 255 -3.59 4.52 -29.72
CA LYS A 255 -4.61 3.88 -30.55
C LYS A 255 -5.97 4.55 -30.41
N ALA A 256 -6.34 4.98 -29.20
CA ALA A 256 -7.57 5.73 -28.97
C ALA A 256 -7.57 7.08 -29.73
N LEU A 257 -6.45 7.81 -29.71
CA LEU A 257 -6.26 9.03 -30.49
C LEU A 257 -6.36 8.76 -32.01
N GLU A 258 -5.68 7.73 -32.50
CA GLU A 258 -5.70 7.32 -33.92
C GLU A 258 -7.08 6.85 -34.38
N THR A 259 -7.91 6.31 -33.49
CA THR A 259 -9.23 5.78 -33.83
C THR A 259 -10.32 6.86 -33.72
N CYS A 260 -10.39 7.58 -32.60
CA CYS A 260 -11.44 8.58 -32.35
C CYS A 260 -11.18 9.92 -33.03
N GLN A 261 -9.91 10.25 -33.28
CA GLN A 261 -9.49 11.55 -33.77
C GLN A 261 -8.53 11.41 -34.97
N ALA A 262 -8.69 10.36 -35.78
CA ALA A 262 -7.83 10.03 -36.92
C ALA A 262 -7.59 11.20 -37.90
N SER A 263 -8.54 12.13 -37.99
CA SER A 263 -8.48 13.30 -38.88
C SER A 263 -7.94 14.58 -38.22
N SER A 264 -7.81 14.60 -36.88
CA SER A 264 -7.17 15.71 -36.16
C SER A 264 -5.65 15.57 -36.26
N GLN A 265 -5.01 16.59 -36.84
CA GLN A 265 -3.56 16.60 -36.96
C GLN A 265 -2.87 16.63 -35.59
N GLU A 266 -3.49 17.29 -34.61
CA GLU A 266 -3.05 17.34 -33.22
C GLU A 266 -3.09 15.96 -32.56
N ALA A 267 -4.19 15.21 -32.74
CA ALA A 267 -4.33 13.87 -32.19
C ALA A 267 -3.33 12.86 -32.78
N VAL A 268 -3.09 12.92 -34.09
CA VAL A 268 -2.09 12.07 -34.76
C VAL A 268 -0.69 12.36 -34.21
N LYS A 269 -0.30 13.63 -34.10
CA LYS A 269 0.99 14.01 -33.52
C LYS A 269 1.14 13.59 -32.07
N LEU A 270 0.09 13.76 -31.27
CA LEU A 270 0.11 13.35 -29.87
C LEU A 270 0.25 11.83 -29.74
N ALA A 271 -0.44 11.05 -30.58
CA ALA A 271 -0.31 9.60 -30.60
C ALA A 271 1.13 9.15 -30.88
N GLU A 272 1.82 9.79 -31.83
CA GLU A 272 3.24 9.54 -32.12
C GLU A 272 4.14 9.90 -30.92
N LYS A 273 3.95 11.07 -30.31
CA LYS A 273 4.70 11.49 -29.11
C LYS A 273 4.55 10.51 -27.95
N ILE A 274 3.34 9.98 -27.76
CA ILE A 274 3.07 9.03 -26.66
C ILE A 274 3.69 7.66 -26.96
N LYS A 275 3.75 7.22 -28.22
CA LYS A 275 4.52 6.02 -28.60
C LYS A 275 6.02 6.18 -28.29
N ASP A 276 6.60 7.33 -28.63
CA ASP A 276 8.00 7.64 -28.32
C ASP A 276 8.26 7.68 -26.81
N LEU A 277 7.33 8.24 -26.03
CA LEU A 277 7.39 8.24 -24.56
C LEU A 277 7.34 6.83 -23.97
N ILE A 278 6.42 5.98 -24.45
CA ILE A 278 6.31 4.58 -24.01
C ILE A 278 7.64 3.85 -24.22
N GLU A 279 8.28 4.04 -25.38
CA GLU A 279 9.60 3.48 -25.66
C GLU A 279 10.67 4.04 -24.72
N ALA A 280 10.70 5.36 -24.53
CA ALA A 280 11.65 6.04 -23.66
C ALA A 280 11.53 5.62 -22.18
N LEU A 281 10.32 5.35 -21.70
CA LEU A 281 10.09 4.91 -20.33
C LEU A 281 10.35 3.41 -20.14
N SER A 282 10.07 2.60 -21.17
CA SER A 282 10.36 1.16 -21.15
C SER A 282 11.86 0.88 -21.19
N ASN A 283 12.64 1.75 -21.83
CA ASN A 283 14.08 1.63 -21.97
C ASN A 283 14.76 3.01 -22.01
N PRO A 284 14.91 3.69 -20.85
CA PRO A 284 15.47 5.04 -20.82
C PRO A 284 16.96 5.05 -21.18
N SER A 285 17.36 5.94 -22.08
CA SER A 285 18.77 6.21 -22.40
C SER A 285 19.56 6.69 -21.18
N SER A 286 18.89 7.39 -20.25
CA SER A 286 19.43 7.76 -18.95
C SER A 286 18.34 7.80 -17.89
N PHE A 287 18.66 7.31 -16.69
CA PHE A 287 17.80 7.36 -15.52
C PHE A 287 18.63 7.77 -14.30
N ILE A 288 18.21 8.84 -13.61
CA ILE A 288 18.82 9.28 -12.35
C ILE A 288 17.70 9.53 -11.36
N TYR A 289 17.84 9.00 -10.15
CA TYR A 289 16.87 9.23 -9.08
C TYR A 289 17.58 9.52 -7.76
N HIS A 290 17.31 10.69 -7.21
CA HIS A 290 17.70 11.10 -5.87
C HIS A 290 16.44 11.45 -5.07
N ILE A 291 16.19 10.68 -4.02
CA ILE A 291 15.03 10.83 -3.14
C ILE A 291 14.95 12.27 -2.62
N GLY A 292 13.77 12.88 -2.73
CA GLY A 292 13.52 14.25 -2.26
C GLY A 292 14.09 15.35 -3.15
N LYS A 293 14.67 15.02 -4.31
CA LYS A 293 15.45 16.00 -5.09
C LYS A 293 15.22 15.92 -6.59
N ASP A 294 15.54 14.81 -7.25
CA ASP A 294 15.53 14.73 -8.71
C ASP A 294 15.15 13.34 -9.23
N LEU A 295 14.37 13.32 -10.31
CA LEU A 295 13.96 12.13 -11.07
C LEU A 295 14.15 12.49 -12.54
N ILE A 296 15.32 12.16 -13.07
CA ILE A 296 15.75 12.57 -14.40
C ILE A 296 15.63 11.41 -15.36
N ILE A 297 14.80 11.58 -16.37
CA ILE A 297 14.63 10.63 -17.48
C ILE A 297 15.07 11.33 -18.75
N ASN A 298 16.02 10.74 -19.48
CA ASN A 298 16.56 11.29 -20.73
C ASN A 298 16.89 12.80 -20.63
N GLY A 299 17.58 13.17 -19.55
CA GLY A 299 18.01 14.56 -19.27
C GLY A 299 16.91 15.51 -18.80
N LYS A 300 15.71 15.02 -18.46
CA LYS A 300 14.57 15.82 -18.00
C LYS A 300 14.15 15.44 -16.59
N ASP A 301 14.24 16.41 -15.69
CA ASP A 301 13.85 16.23 -14.29
C ASP A 301 12.35 16.43 -14.10
N ILE A 302 11.63 15.34 -13.85
CA ILE A 302 10.18 15.29 -13.69
C ILE A 302 9.76 15.12 -12.22
N TYR A 303 10.69 15.25 -11.27
CA TYR A 303 10.44 14.95 -9.86
C TYR A 303 9.24 15.71 -9.30
N GLN A 304 9.19 17.03 -9.54
CA GLN A 304 8.16 17.88 -8.94
C GLN A 304 6.76 17.51 -9.44
N GLU A 305 6.60 17.30 -10.74
CA GLU A 305 5.35 16.88 -11.34
C GLU A 305 4.90 15.50 -10.82
N ILE A 306 5.80 14.51 -10.81
CA ILE A 306 5.44 13.15 -10.40
C ILE A 306 5.02 13.10 -8.93
N PHE A 307 5.75 13.76 -8.03
CA PHE A 307 5.38 13.75 -6.62
C PHE A 307 4.17 14.66 -6.30
N ALA A 308 3.93 15.71 -7.09
CA ALA A 308 2.67 16.44 -7.03
C ALA A 308 1.48 15.56 -7.47
N ALA A 309 1.65 14.75 -8.53
CA ALA A 309 0.65 13.80 -8.97
C ALA A 309 0.35 12.76 -7.87
N VAL A 310 1.39 12.21 -7.22
CA VAL A 310 1.22 11.30 -6.08
C VAL A 310 0.38 11.93 -4.97
N ASP A 311 0.61 13.19 -4.63
CA ASP A 311 -0.20 13.90 -3.64
C ASP A 311 -1.64 14.11 -4.13
N ASP A 312 -1.82 14.60 -5.36
CA ASP A 312 -3.15 14.86 -5.92
C ASP A 312 -4.00 13.57 -6.01
N TRP A 313 -3.37 12.44 -6.34
CA TRP A 313 -4.00 11.12 -6.28
C TRP A 313 -4.50 10.78 -4.88
N LYS A 314 -3.65 10.94 -3.86
CA LYS A 314 -4.02 10.67 -2.46
C LYS A 314 -5.17 11.53 -1.96
N TYR A 315 -5.31 12.74 -2.50
CA TYR A 315 -6.39 13.64 -2.13
C TYR A 315 -7.62 13.53 -3.04
N GLY A 316 -7.64 12.55 -3.96
CA GLY A 316 -8.75 12.35 -4.91
C GLY A 316 -8.94 13.52 -5.88
N LYS A 317 -7.89 14.29 -6.14
CA LYS A 317 -7.91 15.42 -7.07
C LYS A 317 -7.57 14.91 -8.48
N TRP A 318 -8.50 14.17 -9.06
CA TRP A 318 -8.29 13.43 -10.31
C TRP A 318 -7.85 14.30 -11.49
N THR A 319 -8.40 15.52 -11.62
CA THR A 319 -7.99 16.47 -12.67
C THR A 319 -6.56 16.94 -12.47
N ASP A 320 -6.19 17.32 -11.24
CA ASP A 320 -4.85 17.82 -10.93
C ASP A 320 -3.81 16.69 -11.09
N PHE A 321 -4.15 15.48 -10.65
CA PHE A 321 -3.35 14.28 -10.90
C PHE A 321 -3.06 14.10 -12.40
N GLY A 322 -4.10 14.11 -13.24
CA GLY A 322 -3.95 14.05 -14.69
C GLY A 322 -3.05 15.16 -15.21
N PHE A 323 -3.29 16.41 -14.79
CA PHE A 323 -2.52 17.58 -15.20
C PHE A 323 -1.03 17.47 -14.89
N GLN A 324 -0.67 17.02 -13.69
CA GLN A 324 0.73 16.81 -13.33
C GLN A 324 1.39 15.71 -14.16
N LEU A 325 0.68 14.61 -14.44
CA LEU A 325 1.16 13.58 -15.37
C LEU A 325 1.38 14.14 -16.78
N GLY A 326 0.42 14.90 -17.31
CA GLY A 326 0.54 15.54 -18.62
C GLY A 326 1.75 16.47 -18.69
N LYS A 327 2.02 17.25 -17.64
CA LYS A 327 3.22 18.09 -17.54
C LYS A 327 4.51 17.28 -17.53
N ALA A 328 4.56 16.18 -16.77
CA ALA A 328 5.72 15.29 -16.76
C ALA A 328 5.99 14.69 -18.15
N MET A 329 4.93 14.25 -18.85
CA MET A 329 5.01 13.74 -20.23
C MET A 329 5.55 14.81 -21.19
N GLU A 330 5.02 16.03 -21.11
CA GLU A 330 5.46 17.17 -21.92
C GLU A 330 6.96 17.44 -21.75
N GLN A 331 7.46 17.42 -20.51
CA GLN A 331 8.89 17.61 -20.27
C GLN A 331 9.76 16.54 -20.96
N ILE A 332 9.32 15.27 -20.93
CA ILE A 332 10.00 14.17 -21.59
C ILE A 332 9.93 14.32 -23.11
N PHE A 333 8.78 14.70 -23.68
CA PHE A 333 8.65 14.97 -25.13
C PHE A 333 9.70 15.98 -25.59
N VAL A 334 9.84 17.10 -24.87
CA VAL A 334 10.87 18.12 -25.16
C VAL A 334 12.30 17.56 -25.02
N GLY A 335 12.52 16.56 -24.18
CA GLY A 335 13.80 15.85 -24.06
C GLY A 335 14.12 15.03 -25.30
N LEU A 336 13.16 14.21 -25.74
CA LEU A 336 13.28 13.34 -26.91
C LEU A 336 13.49 14.12 -28.21
N GLU A 337 12.79 15.23 -28.39
CA GLU A 337 12.98 16.11 -29.56
C GLU A 337 14.43 16.65 -29.62
N LYS A 338 15.00 17.03 -28.47
CA LYS A 338 16.39 17.49 -28.41
C LYS A 338 17.38 16.38 -28.75
N GLU A 339 17.19 15.18 -28.22
CA GLU A 339 18.07 14.03 -28.53
C GLU A 339 18.10 13.72 -30.02
N LYS A 340 16.93 13.70 -30.69
CA LYS A 340 16.83 13.49 -32.14
C LYS A 340 17.61 14.56 -32.94
N LEU A 341 17.63 15.81 -32.48
CA LEU A 341 18.40 16.90 -33.11
C LEU A 341 19.92 16.75 -32.96
N TYR A 342 20.39 16.09 -31.91
CA TYR A 342 21.82 15.86 -31.67
C TYR A 342 22.36 14.58 -32.33
N GLN A 343 21.49 13.77 -32.95
CA GLN A 343 21.86 12.56 -33.69
C GLN A 343 21.93 12.76 -35.22
N LEU A 344 21.67 14.00 -35.70
CA LEU A 344 21.80 14.43 -37.10
C LEU A 344 23.12 15.17 -37.36
#